data_AF-A0A9D4RQT7-F1
#
_entry.id   AF-A0A9D4RQT7-F1
#
_cell.length_a   1.000
_cell.length_b   1.000
_cell.length_c   1.000
_cell.angle_alpha   90.00
_cell.angle_beta   90.00
_cell.angle_gamma   90.00
#
_symmetry.space_group_name_H-M   'P 1'
#
loop_
_entity.id
_entity.type
_entity.pdbx_description
1 polymer ?
#
loop_
_entity_poly.entity_id
_entity_poly.type
_entity_poly.pdbx_seq_one_letter_code
_entity_poly.pdbx_strand_id
1 'polypeptide(L)'
;MNFTYTRTDNFYVNCIYTGTNNFYVNCTYTRTDNFHVNCIYTRTNNFYVNCTYTRTDKFHVNCTYTRTDNFHVNCTCTKTDNFYVNCSYTRTDNFYVKCTYTRTDNFYVNCTYTITDNFHVNCTYTRTDNFYVNCLYIRIDNFCVNCTHTRT
;
A
#
# COMPACT_ATOMS: atom_id res chain seq x y z
N MET A 1 -6.02 -3.76 -14.32
CA MET A 1 -5.30 -2.78 -15.17
C MET A 1 -3.82 -2.98 -14.98
N ASN A 2 -3.04 -2.86 -16.05
CA ASN A 2 -1.60 -3.00 -16.01
C ASN A 2 -0.96 -1.71 -16.54
N PHE A 3 -0.10 -1.09 -15.74
CA PHE A 3 0.61 0.13 -16.09
C PHE A 3 2.11 -0.13 -16.07
N THR A 4 2.82 0.30 -17.12
CA THR A 4 4.28 0.13 -17.23
C THR A 4 4.88 1.38 -17.86
N TYR A 5 5.70 2.09 -17.08
CA TYR A 5 6.34 3.33 -17.52
C TYR A 5 7.84 3.33 -17.20
N THR A 6 8.64 3.84 -18.14
CA THR A 6 10.11 3.84 -18.05
C THR A 6 10.69 5.14 -17.51
N ARG A 7 10.13 6.29 -17.91
CA ARG A 7 10.46 7.62 -17.38
C ARG A 7 9.25 8.53 -17.42
N THR A 8 8.87 9.09 -16.29
CA THR A 8 7.74 10.03 -16.16
C THR A 8 8.04 11.02 -15.05
N ASP A 9 7.91 12.32 -15.30
CA ASP A 9 8.18 13.31 -14.25
C ASP A 9 7.10 13.20 -13.15
N ASN A 10 5.82 13.19 -13.53
CA ASN A 10 4.72 12.98 -12.59
C ASN A 10 3.71 11.95 -13.11
N PHE A 11 3.23 11.10 -12.21
CA PHE A 11 2.16 10.15 -12.48
C PHE A 11 1.06 10.26 -11.42
N TYR A 12 -0.19 10.41 -11.89
CA TYR A 12 -1.37 10.53 -11.05
C TYR A 12 -2.44 9.55 -11.48
N VAL A 13 -2.97 8.78 -10.52
CA VAL A 13 -4.16 7.95 -10.70
C VAL A 13 -5.19 8.33 -9.64
N ASN A 14 -6.42 8.56 -10.09
CA ASN A 14 -7.57 8.74 -9.21
C ASN A 14 -8.66 7.75 -9.60
N CYS A 15 -9.05 6.90 -8.67
CA CYS A 15 -9.96 5.79 -8.88
C CYS A 15 -11.13 5.88 -7.90
N ILE A 16 -12.36 5.90 -8.42
CA ILE A 16 -13.59 5.82 -7.61
C ILE A 16 -14.47 4.72 -8.18
N TYR A 17 -14.71 3.67 -7.39
CA TYR A 17 -15.51 2.52 -7.82
C TYR A 17 -16.61 2.17 -6.80
N THR A 18 -17.76 1.76 -7.32
CA THR A 18 -18.91 1.30 -6.54
C THR A 18 -19.41 -0.03 -7.10
N GLY A 19 -19.49 -1.07 -6.26
CA GLY A 19 -20.06 -2.37 -6.64
C GLY A 19 -19.23 -3.15 -7.67
N THR A 20 -18.03 -3.55 -7.30
CA THR A 20 -17.14 -4.35 -8.16
C THR A 20 -16.90 -5.73 -7.57
N ASN A 21 -17.09 -6.79 -8.34
CA ASN A 21 -16.76 -8.14 -7.87
C ASN A 21 -15.25 -8.26 -7.61
N ASN A 22 -14.42 -8.05 -8.63
CA ASN A 22 -12.98 -8.11 -8.50
C ASN A 22 -12.32 -6.88 -9.11
N PHE A 23 -11.34 -6.32 -8.39
CA PHE A 23 -10.50 -5.24 -8.87
C PHE A 23 -9.03 -5.64 -8.80
N TYR A 24 -8.32 -5.46 -9.91
CA TYR A 24 -6.90 -5.80 -10.03
C TYR A 24 -6.14 -4.62 -10.64
N VAL A 25 -5.04 -4.20 -9.99
CA VAL A 25 -4.08 -3.24 -10.55
C VAL A 25 -2.67 -3.79 -10.40
N ASN A 26 -1.91 -3.73 -11.50
CA ASN A 26 -0.49 -4.01 -11.52
C ASN A 26 0.27 -2.80 -12.09
N CYS A 27 1.35 -2.41 -11.41
CA CYS A 27 2.02 -1.15 -11.62
C CYS A 27 3.53 -1.36 -11.60
N THR A 28 4.24 -1.02 -12.68
CA THR A 28 5.70 -1.09 -12.75
C THR A 28 6.29 0.23 -13.26
N TYR A 29 7.12 0.88 -12.43
CA TYR A 29 7.73 2.17 -12.72
C TYR A 29 9.24 2.13 -12.44
N THR A 30 10.04 2.74 -13.32
CA THR A 30 11.52 2.66 -13.24
C THR A 30 12.27 3.96 -12.99
N ARG A 31 11.66 5.11 -13.30
CA ARG A 31 12.14 6.45 -12.95
C ARG A 31 10.96 7.39 -12.91
N THR A 32 10.61 7.83 -11.72
CA THR A 32 9.48 8.75 -11.54
C THR A 32 9.80 9.74 -10.44
N ASP A 33 9.69 11.03 -10.71
CA ASP A 33 9.97 12.02 -9.66
C ASP A 33 8.84 11.98 -8.63
N ASN A 34 7.59 12.10 -9.07
CA ASN A 34 6.43 11.99 -8.18
C ASN A 34 5.40 10.97 -8.67
N PHE A 35 5.03 10.03 -7.79
CA PHE A 35 3.97 9.06 -8.01
C PHE A 35 2.85 9.26 -6.97
N HIS A 36 1.63 9.47 -7.44
CA HIS A 36 0.45 9.65 -6.60
C HIS A 36 -0.69 8.74 -7.03
N VAL A 37 -1.24 7.98 -6.07
CA VAL A 37 -2.47 7.21 -6.25
C VAL A 37 -3.47 7.62 -5.17
N ASN A 38 -4.69 7.95 -5.62
CA ASN A 38 -5.84 8.13 -4.75
C ASN A 38 -6.96 7.17 -5.16
N CYS A 39 -7.52 6.48 -4.18
CA CYS A 39 -8.36 5.32 -4.40
C CYS A 39 -9.54 5.33 -3.42
N ILE A 40 -10.77 5.32 -3.92
CA ILE A 40 -11.99 5.19 -3.12
C ILE A 40 -12.83 4.04 -3.66
N TYR A 41 -13.06 3.02 -2.84
CA TYR A 41 -13.85 1.85 -3.22
C TYR A 41 -14.97 1.60 -2.23
N THR A 42 -16.15 1.27 -2.76
CA THR A 42 -17.30 0.88 -1.95
C THR A 42 -17.88 -0.42 -2.47
N ARG A 43 -18.02 -1.41 -1.58
CA ARG A 43 -18.51 -2.77 -1.88
C ARG A 43 -17.66 -3.46 -2.94
N THR A 44 -16.62 -4.14 -2.48
CA THR A 44 -15.73 -4.90 -3.35
C THR A 44 -15.52 -6.28 -2.78
N ASN A 45 -15.77 -7.35 -3.53
CA ASN A 45 -15.51 -8.68 -2.98
C ASN A 45 -13.99 -8.89 -2.87
N ASN A 46 -13.27 -8.68 -3.97
CA ASN A 46 -11.82 -8.80 -3.95
C ASN A 46 -11.09 -7.60 -4.54
N PHE A 47 -10.11 -7.10 -3.80
CA PHE A 47 -9.22 -6.03 -4.23
C PHE A 47 -7.76 -6.48 -4.19
N TYR A 48 -7.07 -6.37 -5.33
CA TYR A 48 -5.67 -6.75 -5.47
C TYR A 48 -4.86 -5.63 -6.11
N VAL A 49 -3.78 -5.23 -5.46
CA VAL A 49 -2.78 -4.31 -5.99
C VAL A 49 -1.40 -4.94 -5.89
N ASN A 50 -0.68 -4.95 -7.01
CA ASN A 50 0.73 -5.29 -7.06
C ASN A 50 1.51 -4.13 -7.67
N CYS A 51 2.51 -3.64 -6.96
CA CYS A 51 3.30 -2.51 -7.43
C CYS A 51 4.79 -2.73 -7.25
N THR A 52 5.56 -2.40 -8.28
CA THR A 52 7.02 -2.40 -8.28
C THR A 52 7.55 -1.04 -8.73
N TYR A 53 8.32 -0.40 -7.85
CA TYR A 53 8.93 0.90 -8.10
C TYR A 53 10.45 0.80 -8.00
N THR A 54 11.13 1.36 -8.99
CA THR A 54 12.58 1.53 -9.00
C THR A 54 12.85 3.02 -9.16
N ARG A 55 13.64 3.63 -8.27
CA ARG A 55 14.02 5.05 -8.29
C ARG A 55 12.82 6.01 -8.36
N THR A 56 12.30 6.34 -7.20
CA THR A 56 11.21 7.30 -7.08
C THR A 56 11.53 8.32 -6.01
N ASP A 57 11.50 9.61 -6.33
CA ASP A 57 11.84 10.63 -5.33
C ASP A 57 10.70 10.72 -4.29
N LYS A 58 9.45 10.76 -4.74
CA LYS A 58 8.27 10.76 -3.86
C LYS A 58 7.21 9.77 -4.29
N PHE A 59 6.82 8.94 -3.34
CA PHE A 59 5.75 7.97 -3.49
C PHE A 59 4.62 8.25 -2.50
N HIS A 60 3.42 8.47 -3.01
CA HIS A 60 2.23 8.73 -2.20
C HIS A 60 1.06 7.85 -2.61
N VAL A 61 0.49 7.15 -1.65
CA VAL A 61 -0.76 6.39 -1.82
C VAL A 61 -1.73 6.79 -0.73
N ASN A 62 -2.92 7.20 -1.15
CA ASN A 62 -4.07 7.38 -0.26
C ASN A 62 -5.19 6.44 -0.70
N CYS A 63 -5.72 5.67 0.22
CA CYS A 63 -6.82 4.77 -0.09
C CYS A 63 -7.90 4.75 0.99
N THR A 64 -9.16 4.74 0.55
CA THR A 64 -10.33 4.57 1.42
C THR A 64 -11.21 3.45 0.89
N TYR A 65 -11.48 2.45 1.73
CA TYR A 65 -12.31 1.30 1.37
C TYR A 65 -13.46 1.13 2.35
N THR A 66 -14.65 0.86 1.82
CA THR A 66 -15.85 0.57 2.60
C THR A 66 -16.47 -0.75 2.16
N ARG A 67 -16.48 -1.74 3.06
CA ARG A 67 -16.92 -3.13 2.83
C ARG A 67 -16.12 -3.84 1.76
N THR A 68 -15.09 -4.54 2.19
CA THR A 68 -14.28 -5.38 1.30
C THR A 68 -14.17 -6.78 1.88
N ASP A 69 -14.49 -7.83 1.11
CA ASP A 69 -14.36 -9.19 1.66
C ASP A 69 -12.86 -9.54 1.75
N ASN A 70 -12.11 -9.38 0.66
CA ASN A 70 -10.66 -9.63 0.64
C ASN A 70 -9.88 -8.44 0.07
N PHE A 71 -8.88 -8.00 0.83
CA PHE A 71 -7.96 -6.94 0.43
C PHE A 71 -6.51 -7.44 0.44
N HIS A 72 -5.84 -7.33 -0.71
CA HIS A 72 -4.46 -7.74 -0.90
C HIS A 72 -3.63 -6.64 -1.55
N VAL A 73 -2.52 -6.28 -0.90
CA VAL A 73 -1.53 -5.36 -1.47
C VAL A 73 -0.14 -5.98 -1.38
N ASN A 74 0.59 -5.95 -2.50
CA ASN A 74 2.00 -6.27 -2.55
C ASN A 74 2.78 -5.10 -3.16
N CYS A 75 3.73 -4.56 -2.40
CA CYS A 75 4.53 -3.41 -2.82
C CYS A 75 6.02 -3.72 -2.68
N THR A 76 6.77 -3.53 -3.78
CA THR A 76 8.24 -3.60 -3.78
C THR A 76 8.81 -2.25 -4.23
N CYS A 77 9.61 -1.61 -3.38
CA CYS A 77 10.24 -0.33 -3.70
C CYS A 77 11.76 -0.42 -3.56
N THR A 78 12.46 0.05 -4.58
CA THR A 78 13.92 0.06 -4.63
C THR A 78 14.44 1.47 -4.90
N LYS A 79 15.08 2.06 -3.88
CA LYS A 79 15.53 3.47 -3.85
C LYS A 79 14.37 4.45 -3.94
N THR A 80 13.93 4.91 -2.79
CA THR A 80 12.87 5.91 -2.69
C THR A 80 13.24 6.93 -1.64
N ASP A 81 13.29 8.20 -1.98
CA ASP A 81 13.68 9.20 -0.97
C ASP A 81 12.56 9.35 0.06
N ASN A 82 11.31 9.49 -0.39
CA ASN A 82 10.17 9.58 0.51
C ASN A 82 9.01 8.65 0.10
N PHE A 83 8.54 7.86 1.06
CA PHE A 83 7.42 6.95 0.90
C PHE A 83 6.32 7.22 1.93
N TYR A 84 5.11 7.51 1.44
CA TYR A 84 3.94 7.79 2.26
C TYR A 84 2.76 6.92 1.83
N VAL A 85 2.18 6.21 2.80
CA VAL A 85 0.92 5.47 2.62
C VAL A 85 -0.05 5.88 3.71
N ASN A 86 -1.24 6.32 3.31
CA ASN A 86 -2.37 6.52 4.21
C ASN A 86 -3.52 5.64 3.75
N CYS A 87 -4.07 4.86 4.68
CA CYS A 87 -5.19 3.99 4.36
C CYS A 87 -6.26 4.00 5.44
N SER A 88 -7.53 4.01 5.03
CA SER A 88 -8.69 3.89 5.91
C SER A 88 -9.61 2.78 5.42
N TYR A 89 -9.93 1.85 6.31
CA TYR A 89 -10.78 0.70 6.00
C TYR A 89 -11.94 0.59 6.98
N THR A 90 -13.14 0.46 6.43
CA THR A 90 -14.37 0.23 7.20
C THR A 90 -15.00 -1.10 6.79
N ARG A 91 -14.86 -2.10 7.67
CA ARG A 91 -15.30 -3.50 7.50
C ARG A 91 -14.54 -4.23 6.40
N THR A 92 -13.60 -5.06 6.82
CA THR A 92 -12.84 -5.95 5.95
C THR A 92 -12.82 -7.34 6.54
N ASP A 93 -13.20 -8.38 5.80
CA ASP A 93 -13.16 -9.74 6.35
C ASP A 93 -11.70 -10.22 6.41
N ASN A 94 -10.97 -10.14 5.29
CA ASN A 94 -9.55 -10.49 5.23
C ASN A 94 -8.70 -9.34 4.69
N PHE A 95 -7.65 -9.00 5.43
CA PHE A 95 -6.68 -7.99 5.05
C PHE A 95 -5.26 -8.56 5.02
N TYR A 96 -4.58 -8.43 3.89
CA TYR A 96 -3.19 -8.84 3.70
C TYR A 96 -2.36 -7.75 3.03
N VAL A 97 -1.25 -7.38 3.65
CA VAL A 97 -0.24 -6.49 3.06
C VAL A 97 1.13 -7.13 3.14
N LYS A 98 1.83 -7.14 2.01
CA LYS A 98 3.25 -7.45 1.93
C LYS A 98 4.01 -6.27 1.36
N CYS A 99 5.04 -5.83 2.07
CA CYS A 99 5.88 -4.73 1.62
C CYS A 99 7.36 -5.07 1.73
N THR A 100 8.15 -4.69 0.74
CA THR A 100 9.62 -4.84 0.75
C THR A 100 10.30 -3.56 0.28
N TYR A 101 11.18 -3.03 1.13
CA TYR A 101 11.91 -1.78 0.92
C TYR A 101 13.40 -2.01 1.06
N THR A 102 14.19 -1.54 0.09
CA THR A 102 15.64 -1.83 0.03
C THR A 102 16.55 -0.63 0.32
N ARG A 103 16.07 0.60 0.09
CA ARG A 103 16.75 1.86 0.43
C ARG A 103 15.69 2.96 0.46
N THR A 104 15.41 3.47 1.65
CA THR A 104 14.40 4.52 1.79
C THR A 104 14.83 5.52 2.84
N ASP A 105 14.91 6.80 2.49
CA ASP A 105 15.38 7.81 3.45
C ASP A 105 14.27 8.07 4.48
N ASN A 106 13.04 8.32 4.02
CA ASN A 106 11.89 8.49 4.91
C ASN A 106 10.72 7.57 4.54
N PHE A 107 10.24 6.84 5.54
CA PHE A 107 9.10 5.93 5.41
C PHE A 107 8.00 6.26 6.42
N TYR A 108 6.80 6.54 5.93
CA TYR A 108 5.61 6.84 6.73
C TYR A 108 4.42 5.99 6.30
N VAL A 109 3.83 5.27 7.25
CA VAL A 109 2.57 4.55 7.06
C VAL A 109 1.59 4.94 8.15
N ASN A 110 0.41 5.40 7.76
CA ASN A 110 -0.72 5.61 8.66
C ASN A 110 -1.88 4.73 8.21
N CYS A 111 -2.45 3.94 9.12
CA CYS A 111 -3.59 3.10 8.80
C CYS A 111 -4.64 3.13 9.91
N THR A 112 -5.90 3.22 9.52
CA THR A 112 -7.06 3.14 10.43
C THR A 112 -8.00 2.03 10.00
N TYR A 113 -8.32 1.13 10.93
CA TYR A 113 -9.20 -0.01 10.71
C TYR A 113 -10.30 -0.05 11.77
N THR A 114 -11.56 -0.04 11.31
CA THR A 114 -12.71 0.01 12.23
C THR A 114 -13.19 -1.39 12.64
N ILE A 115 -13.30 -2.32 11.69
CA ILE A 115 -13.71 -3.71 11.91
C ILE A 115 -12.93 -4.56 10.92
N THR A 116 -12.13 -5.50 11.40
CA THR A 116 -11.40 -6.47 10.57
C THR A 116 -11.47 -7.86 11.20
N ASP A 117 -11.83 -8.89 10.45
CA ASP A 117 -11.88 -10.24 11.02
C ASP A 117 -10.47 -10.85 11.06
N ASN A 118 -9.77 -10.88 9.91
CA ASN A 118 -8.37 -11.34 9.81
C ASN A 118 -7.45 -10.26 9.26
N PHE A 119 -6.33 -10.03 9.96
CA PHE A 119 -5.33 -9.04 9.59
C PHE A 119 -3.92 -9.62 9.58
N HIS A 120 -3.24 -9.47 8.44
CA HIS A 120 -1.87 -9.93 8.25
C HIS A 120 -1.02 -8.86 7.55
N VAL A 121 0.10 -8.50 8.19
CA VAL A 121 1.10 -7.60 7.58
C VAL A 121 2.48 -8.21 7.67
N ASN A 122 3.16 -8.29 6.53
CA ASN A 122 4.56 -8.70 6.44
C ASN A 122 5.38 -7.58 5.81
N CYS A 123 6.38 -7.09 6.54
CA CYS A 123 7.25 -6.03 6.07
C CYS A 123 8.73 -6.42 6.20
N THR A 124 9.51 -6.13 5.16
CA THR A 124 10.97 -6.25 5.19
C THR A 124 11.60 -4.93 4.77
N TYR A 125 12.56 -4.48 5.57
CA TYR A 125 13.28 -3.24 5.40
C TYR A 125 14.78 -3.50 5.38
N THR A 126 15.46 -2.98 4.37
CA THR A 126 16.92 -2.91 4.36
C THR A 126 17.30 -1.44 4.17
N ARG A 127 18.05 -0.88 5.11
CA ARG A 127 18.56 0.51 5.10
C ARG A 127 17.47 1.59 5.00
N THR A 128 16.89 1.93 6.15
CA THR A 128 15.97 3.05 6.30
C THR A 128 16.50 4.03 7.35
N ASP A 129 16.51 5.32 7.02
CA ASP A 129 17.01 6.36 7.95
C ASP A 129 15.93 6.75 8.95
N ASN A 130 14.73 7.11 8.47
CA ASN A 130 13.58 7.44 9.30
C ASN A 130 12.38 6.53 8.99
N PHE A 131 11.79 5.96 10.05
CA PHE A 131 10.70 5.00 9.94
C PHE A 131 9.58 5.31 10.95
N TYR A 132 8.38 5.56 10.44
CA TYR A 132 7.19 5.83 11.24
C TYR A 132 6.01 4.99 10.76
N VAL A 133 5.44 4.20 11.67
CA VAL A 133 4.21 3.42 11.42
C VAL A 133 3.23 3.69 12.54
N ASN A 134 2.07 4.24 12.18
CA ASN A 134 0.94 4.43 13.07
C ASN A 134 -0.23 3.58 12.56
N CYS A 135 -0.74 2.69 13.41
CA CYS A 135 -1.88 1.86 13.07
C CYS A 135 -2.90 1.87 14.20
N LEU A 136 -4.13 2.30 13.91
CA LEU A 136 -5.24 2.30 14.85
C LEU A 136 -6.23 1.20 14.48
N TYR A 137 -6.53 0.33 15.44
CA TYR A 137 -7.53 -0.73 15.30
C TYR A 137 -8.60 -0.54 16.38
N ILE A 138 -9.87 -0.51 15.97
CA ILE A 138 -11.01 -0.41 16.89
C ILE A 138 -11.50 -1.80 17.28
N ARG A 139 -11.64 -2.70 16.30
CA ARG A 139 -12.09 -4.07 16.51
C ARG A 139 -11.40 -5.03 15.54
N ILE A 140 -10.78 -6.06 16.10
CA ILE A 140 -10.08 -7.09 15.34
C ILE A 140 -10.23 -8.46 16.01
N ASP A 141 -10.47 -9.50 15.21
CA ASP A 141 -10.61 -10.86 15.74
C ASP A 141 -9.25 -11.60 15.71
N ASN A 142 -8.57 -11.63 14.56
CA ASN A 142 -7.23 -12.23 14.41
C ASN A 142 -6.22 -11.22 13.87
N PHE A 143 -5.03 -11.17 14.50
CA PHE A 143 -3.98 -10.21 14.19
C PHE A 143 -2.60 -10.86 14.11
N CYS A 144 -1.85 -10.58 13.03
CA CYS A 144 -0.48 -11.03 12.85
C CYS A 144 0.35 -9.97 12.11
N VAL A 145 1.49 -9.59 12.69
CA VAL A 145 2.44 -8.63 12.10
C VAL A 145 3.86 -9.17 12.22
N ASN A 146 4.54 -9.37 11.08
CA ASN A 146 5.95 -9.72 11.03
C ASN A 146 6.75 -8.63 10.32
N CYS A 147 7.59 -7.93 11.08
CA CYS A 147 8.47 -6.90 10.55
C CYS A 147 9.93 -7.31 10.75
N THR A 148 10.68 -7.32 9.66
CA THR A 148 12.12 -7.64 9.68
C THR A 148 12.91 -6.44 9.18
N HIS A 149 13.93 -6.06 9.95
CA HIS A 149 14.83 -4.98 9.58
C HIS A 149 16.26 -5.50 9.60
N THR A 150 16.91 -5.51 8.44
CA THR A 150 18.33 -5.88 8.33
C THR A 150 19.15 -4.61 8.12
N ARG A 151 19.93 -4.24 9.15
CA ARG A 151 21.01 -3.25 9.01
C ARG A 151 22.18 -3.94 8.31
N THR A 152 22.57 -3.44 7.15
CA THR A 152 23.85 -3.76 6.48
C THR A 152 24.69 -2.52 6.35
#